data_AF-A0AB37KHH6-F1
#
_entry.id   AF-A0AB37KHH6-F1
#
_cell.length_a   1.000
_cell.length_b   1.000
_cell.length_c   1.000
_cell.angle_alpha   90.00
_cell.angle_beta   90.00
_cell.angle_gamma   90.00
#
_symmetry.space_group_name_H-M   'P 1'
#
loop_
_entity.id
_entity.type
_entity.pdbx_description
1 polymer ?
#
loop_
_entity_poly.entity_id
_entity_poly.type
_entity_poly.pdbx_seq_one_letter_code
_entity_poly.pdbx_strand_id
1 'polypeptide(L)'
;MINNIKIGITITNEKNIEISNGDKKIIIDNKSKSINAKDIYDLLNYNIDNDYIQPKQKLDETSEESTDTRRLFNYTIDLIDNVVKEVNIKSEALRLEKEKLDTSEIKNEEND
;
A
#
# COMPACT_ATOMS: atom_id res chain seq x y z
N MET A 1 5.50 18.56 -1.04
CA MET A 1 4.87 18.05 -2.29
C MET A 1 4.56 16.59 -2.04
N ILE A 2 3.33 16.13 -2.29
CA ILE A 2 2.93 14.74 -2.02
C ILE A 2 3.41 13.85 -3.17
N ASN A 3 4.08 12.74 -2.84
CA ASN A 3 4.54 11.76 -3.80
C ASN A 3 3.49 10.65 -3.95
N ASN A 4 3.04 10.39 -5.18
CA ASN A 4 2.12 9.30 -5.45
C ASN A 4 2.88 8.00 -5.76
N ILE A 5 2.84 7.06 -4.83
CA ILE A 5 3.56 5.78 -4.92
C ILE A 5 2.60 4.69 -5.41
N LYS A 6 2.91 4.06 -6.54
CA LYS A 6 2.06 3.01 -7.11
C LYS A 6 2.50 1.63 -6.65
N ILE A 7 1.57 0.91 -6.00
CA ILE A 7 1.71 -0.50 -5.67
C ILE A 7 1.20 -1.32 -6.86
N GLY A 8 1.97 -2.31 -7.29
CA GLY A 8 1.56 -3.30 -8.29
C GLY A 8 1.12 -4.59 -7.62
N ILE A 9 0.08 -5.23 -8.17
CA ILE A 9 -0.36 -6.57 -7.76
C ILE A 9 -0.58 -7.38 -9.04
N THR A 10 0.16 -8.47 -9.21
CA THR A 10 0.12 -9.29 -10.43
C THR A 10 0.13 -10.78 -10.12
N ILE A 11 -0.24 -11.59 -11.10
CA ILE A 11 -0.11 -13.05 -11.04
C ILE A 11 1.14 -13.43 -11.82
N THR A 12 2.02 -14.18 -11.17
CA THR A 12 3.24 -14.71 -11.77
C THR A 12 2.94 -15.91 -12.68
N ASN A 13 3.91 -16.29 -13.52
CA ASN A 13 3.79 -17.50 -14.36
C ASN A 13 3.55 -18.78 -13.54
N GLU A 14 4.08 -18.84 -12.32
CA GLU A 14 3.91 -19.95 -11.37
C GLU A 14 2.59 -19.88 -10.60
N LYS A 15 1.71 -18.93 -10.95
CA LYS A 15 0.40 -18.69 -10.34
C LYS A 15 0.48 -18.24 -8.87
N ASN A 16 1.62 -17.71 -8.44
CA ASN A 16 1.78 -16.97 -7.19
C ASN A 16 1.35 -15.51 -7.38
N ILE A 17 1.04 -14.81 -6.28
CA ILE A 17 0.71 -13.38 -6.33
C ILE A 17 1.95 -12.56 -6.00
N GLU A 18 2.32 -11.63 -6.87
CA GLU A 18 3.39 -10.67 -6.61
C GLU A 18 2.80 -9.31 -6.22
N ILE A 19 3.30 -8.72 -5.14
CA ILE A 19 3.03 -7.34 -4.76
C ILE A 19 4.33 -6.55 -4.90
N SER A 20 4.33 -5.45 -5.63
CA SER A 20 5.52 -4.67 -5.95
C SER A 20 5.39 -3.18 -5.60
N ASN A 21 6.48 -2.55 -5.19
CA ASN A 21 6.60 -1.11 -5.01
C ASN A 21 8.01 -0.67 -5.44
N GLY A 22 8.15 -0.12 -6.65
CA GLY A 22 9.46 0.12 -7.25
C GLY A 22 10.27 -1.18 -7.33
N ASP A 23 11.47 -1.18 -6.74
CA ASP A 23 12.38 -2.35 -6.73
C ASP A 23 12.04 -3.39 -5.65
N LYS A 24 11.11 -3.07 -4.73
CA LYS A 24 10.70 -3.99 -3.66
C LYS A 24 9.56 -4.88 -4.14
N LYS A 25 9.60 -6.16 -3.76
CA LYS A 25 8.55 -7.12 -4.07
C LYS A 25 8.34 -8.16 -2.97
N ILE A 26 7.11 -8.63 -2.87
CA ILE A 26 6.67 -9.75 -2.02
C ILE A 26 6.01 -10.78 -2.92
N ILE A 27 6.30 -12.06 -2.71
CA ILE A 27 5.63 -13.16 -3.39
C ILE A 27 4.79 -13.92 -2.37
N ILE A 28 3.47 -13.97 -2.60
CA ILE A 28 2.55 -14.84 -1.88
C ILE A 28 2.45 -16.15 -2.65
N ASP A 29 3.09 -17.17 -2.11
CA ASP A 29 3.04 -18.52 -2.66
C ASP A 29 1.60 -19.07 -2.60
N ASN A 30 1.10 -19.60 -3.71
CA ASN A 30 -0.29 -20.08 -3.80
C ASN A 30 -0.58 -21.35 -3.00
N LYS A 31 0.46 -22.08 -2.57
CA LYS A 31 0.35 -23.27 -1.72
C LYS A 31 0.36 -22.87 -0.25
N SER A 32 1.32 -22.03 0.17
CA SER A 32 1.42 -21.62 1.57
C SER A 32 0.41 -20.55 1.96
N LYS A 33 0.01 -19.68 1.00
CA LYS A 33 -0.95 -18.58 1.18
C LYS A 33 -0.64 -17.69 2.38
N SER A 34 0.64 -17.54 2.71
CA SER A 34 1.10 -16.79 3.89
C SER A 34 1.64 -15.42 3.49
N ILE A 35 1.29 -14.39 4.27
CA ILE A 35 1.84 -13.05 4.13
C ILE A 35 2.30 -12.53 5.50
N ASN A 36 3.50 -11.97 5.56
CA ASN A 36 4.02 -11.37 6.78
C ASN A 36 3.72 -9.87 6.78
N ALA A 37 3.13 -9.39 7.87
CA ALA A 37 2.84 -7.96 8.03
C ALA A 37 4.11 -7.10 7.95
N LYS A 38 5.24 -7.59 8.46
CA LYS A 38 6.53 -6.89 8.37
C LYS A 38 6.93 -6.65 6.91
N ASP A 39 6.75 -7.65 6.05
CA ASP A 39 7.13 -7.54 4.64
C ASP A 39 6.30 -6.47 3.94
N ILE A 40 5.02 -6.31 4.30
CA ILE A 40 4.16 -5.23 3.78
C ILE A 40 4.67 -3.86 4.20
N TYR A 41 5.06 -3.68 5.47
CA TYR A 41 5.66 -2.42 5.93
C TYR A 41 6.98 -2.12 5.20
N ASP A 42 7.84 -3.12 5.06
CA ASP A 42 9.12 -2.99 4.36
C ASP A 42 8.90 -2.66 2.88
N LEU A 43 7.89 -3.25 2.23
CA LEU A 43 7.48 -2.98 0.85
C LEU A 43 7.05 -1.52 0.66
N LEU A 44 6.21 -0.98 1.56
CA LEU A 44 5.71 0.39 1.45
C LEU A 44 6.83 1.43 1.54
N ASN A 45 7.90 1.14 2.29
CA ASN A 45 8.98 2.10 2.55
C ASN A 45 8.42 3.43 3.08
N TYR A 46 7.66 3.35 4.18
CA TYR A 46 6.80 4.42 4.66
C TYR A 46 7.50 5.79 4.71
N ASN A 47 6.83 6.79 4.15
CA ASN A 47 7.14 8.21 4.27
C ASN A 47 5.81 8.96 4.39
N ILE A 48 5.75 9.92 5.30
CA ILE A 48 4.58 10.77 5.56
C ILE A 48 4.18 11.61 4.35
N ASP A 49 5.12 11.96 3.48
CA ASP A 49 4.88 12.76 2.28
C ASP A 49 4.44 11.88 1.08
N ASN A 50 4.29 10.57 1.28
CA ASN A 50 3.80 9.66 0.25
C ASN A 50 2.29 9.40 0.43
N ASP A 51 1.60 9.35 -0.70
CA ASP A 51 0.28 8.75 -0.84
C ASP A 51 0.41 7.49 -1.70
N TYR A 52 0.00 6.35 -1.15
CA TYR A 52 0.07 5.07 -1.84
C TYR A 52 -1.20 4.84 -2.65
N ILE A 53 -1.04 4.31 -3.86
CA ILE A 53 -2.12 4.02 -4.79
C ILE A 53 -1.97 2.57 -5.22
N GLN A 54 -3.06 1.80 -5.18
CA GLN A 54 -3.05 0.39 -5.55
C GLN A 54 -4.16 0.06 -6.55
N PRO A 55 -4.00 -1.00 -7.39
CA PRO A 55 -5.05 -1.46 -8.28
C PRO A 55 -6.24 -2.00 -7.48
N LYS A 56 -7.45 -1.65 -7.90
CA LYS A 56 -8.71 -2.13 -7.29
C LYS A 56 -9.41 -3.21 -8.11
N GLN A 57 -8.87 -3.52 -9.28
CA GLN A 57 -9.49 -4.46 -10.20
C GLN A 57 -9.31 -5.89 -9.68
N LYS A 58 -10.44 -6.55 -9.46
CA LYS A 58 -10.52 -7.97 -9.13
C LYS A 58 -10.69 -8.79 -10.40
N LEU A 59 -10.30 -10.05 -10.31
CA LEU A 59 -10.59 -11.05 -11.33
C LEU A 59 -12.00 -11.60 -11.13
N ASP A 60 -12.74 -11.70 -12.23
CA ASP A 60 -14.08 -12.31 -12.28
C ASP A 60 -14.02 -13.79 -12.71
N GLU A 61 -15.19 -14.41 -12.84
CA GLU A 61 -15.31 -15.82 -13.21
C GLU A 61 -14.92 -16.11 -14.67
N THR A 62 -14.76 -15.09 -15.52
CA THR A 62 -14.35 -15.24 -16.92
C THR A 62 -12.83 -15.30 -17.10
N SER A 63 -12.08 -15.00 -16.04
CA SER A 63 -10.63 -15.13 -16.00
C SER A 63 -10.20 -16.58 -16.28
N GLU A 64 -9.17 -16.76 -17.13
CA GLU A 64 -8.54 -18.05 -17.40
C GLU A 64 -7.79 -18.64 -16.18
N GLU A 65 -7.69 -17.86 -15.10
CA GLU A 65 -7.02 -18.28 -13.88
C GLU A 65 -7.84 -19.29 -13.08
N SER A 66 -7.12 -20.18 -12.38
CA SER A 66 -7.75 -21.15 -11.50
C SER A 66 -8.58 -20.46 -10.41
N THR A 67 -9.64 -21.12 -9.94
CA THR A 67 -10.47 -20.59 -8.85
C THR A 67 -9.67 -20.23 -7.60
N ASP A 68 -8.64 -21.01 -7.27
CA ASP A 68 -7.78 -20.75 -6.11
C ASP A 68 -6.90 -19.50 -6.33
N THR A 69 -6.26 -19.39 -7.50
CA THR A 69 -5.46 -18.22 -7.88
C THR A 69 -6.31 -16.95 -7.88
N ARG A 70 -7.52 -16.99 -8.47
CA ARG A 70 -8.46 -15.88 -8.49
C ARG A 70 -8.85 -15.43 -7.09
N ARG A 71 -9.17 -16.37 -6.20
CA ARG A 71 -9.52 -16.08 -4.80
C ARG A 71 -8.35 -15.43 -4.07
N LEU A 72 -7.15 -15.96 -4.21
CA LEU A 72 -5.95 -15.41 -3.58
C LEU A 72 -5.62 -14.01 -4.10
N PHE A 73 -5.71 -13.79 -5.41
CA PHE A 73 -5.51 -12.48 -6.02
C PHE A 73 -6.52 -11.44 -5.50
N ASN A 74 -7.81 -11.77 -5.54
CA ASN A 74 -8.87 -10.87 -5.07
C ASN A 74 -8.74 -10.56 -3.58
N TYR A 75 -8.38 -11.54 -2.77
CA TYR A 75 -8.07 -11.34 -1.35
C TYR A 75 -6.88 -10.40 -1.16
N THR A 76 -5.83 -10.55 -1.97
CA THR A 76 -4.64 -9.69 -1.93
C THR A 76 -5.00 -8.25 -2.29
N ILE A 77 -5.85 -8.04 -3.30
CA ILE A 77 -6.38 -6.72 -3.67
C ILE A 77 -7.09 -6.06 -2.47
N ASP A 78 -7.96 -6.82 -1.78
CA ASP A 78 -8.68 -6.31 -0.61
C ASP A 78 -7.76 -6.00 0.59
N LEU A 79 -6.78 -6.88 0.83
CA LEU A 79 -5.81 -6.71 1.91
C LEU A 79 -4.98 -5.43 1.70
N ILE A 80 -4.43 -5.26 0.51
CA ILE A 80 -3.60 -4.08 0.20
C ILE A 80 -4.44 -2.81 0.13
N ASP A 81 -5.70 -2.86 -0.32
CA ASP A 81 -6.60 -1.69 -0.29
C ASP A 81 -6.77 -1.16 1.14
N ASN A 82 -7.06 -2.08 2.08
CA ASN A 82 -7.26 -1.72 3.48
C ASN A 82 -5.98 -1.13 4.09
N VAL A 83 -4.82 -1.75 3.84
CA VAL A 83 -3.53 -1.26 4.34
C VAL A 83 -3.24 0.14 3.79
N VAL A 84 -3.33 0.31 2.47
CA VAL A 84 -3.04 1.59 1.80
C VAL A 84 -3.98 2.69 2.29
N LYS A 85 -5.27 2.40 2.42
CA LYS A 85 -6.26 3.36 2.92
C LYS A 85 -5.92 3.85 4.32
N GLU A 86 -5.66 2.94 5.25
CA GLU A 86 -5.35 3.30 6.65
C GLU A 86 -4.01 4.02 6.77
N VAL A 87 -3.01 3.64 5.97
CA VAL A 87 -1.71 4.33 5.90
C VAL A 87 -1.89 5.75 5.40
N ASN A 88 -2.63 5.98 4.31
CA ASN A 88 -2.84 7.31 3.76
C ASN A 88 -3.62 8.22 4.72
N ILE A 89 -4.67 7.71 5.37
CA ILE A 89 -5.45 8.46 6.38
C ILE A 89 -4.53 8.90 7.53
N LYS A 90 -3.67 8.00 8.03
CA LYS A 90 -2.70 8.35 9.08
C LYS A 90 -1.68 9.37 8.61
N SER A 91 -1.14 9.21 7.41
CA SER A 91 -0.20 10.18 6.84
C SER A 91 -0.83 11.57 6.73
N GLU A 92 -2.06 11.67 6.25
CA GLU A 92 -2.79 12.95 6.17
C GLU A 92 -2.95 13.61 7.54
N ALA A 93 -3.38 12.85 8.56
CA ALA A 93 -3.51 13.36 9.91
C ALA A 93 -2.19 13.89 10.48
N LEU A 94 -1.09 13.16 10.27
CA LEU A 94 0.24 13.56 10.72
C LEU A 94 0.77 14.79 9.96
N ARG A 95 0.47 14.93 8.66
CA ARG A 95 0.83 16.13 7.87
C ARG A 95 0.13 17.37 8.43
N LEU A 96 -1.17 17.26 8.70
CA LEU A 96 -1.96 18.35 9.30
C LEU A 96 -1.47 18.73 10.70
N GLU A 97 -1.03 17.75 11.50
CA GLU A 97 -0.43 18.02 12.82
C GLU A 97 0.88 18.78 12.69
N LYS A 98 1.75 18.36 11.77
CA LYS A 98 3.01 19.04 11.48
C LYS A 98 2.82 20.50 11.02
N GLU A 99 1.90 20.75 10.10
CA GLU A 99 1.60 22.11 9.62
C GLU A 99 1.12 23.04 10.75
N LYS A 100 0.34 22.51 11.71
CA LYS A 100 -0.11 23.29 12.88
C LYS A 100 1.03 23.65 13.82
N LEU A 101 1.99 22.76 14.01
CA LEU A 101 3.17 23.02 14.83
C LEU A 101 4.04 24.10 14.18
N ASP A 102 4.35 23.95 12.89
CA ASP A 102 5.17 24.91 12.14
C ASP A 102 4.55 26.33 12.15
N THR A 103 3.23 26.43 12.01
CA THR A 103 2.52 27.73 12.07
C THR A 103 2.41 28.32 13.47
N SER A 104 2.55 27.51 14.53
CA SER A 104 2.56 27.98 15.91
C SER A 104 3.93 28.52 16.33
N GLU A 105 5.02 27.95 15.81
CA GLU A 105 6.39 28.40 16.06
C GLU A 105 6.64 29.76 15.40
N ILE A 106 6.21 29.95 14.15
CA ILE A 106 6.32 31.24 13.44
C ILE A 106 5.61 32.37 14.19
N LYS A 107 4.44 32.11 14.79
CA LYS A 107 3.69 33.11 15.55
C LYS A 107 4.36 33.50 16.87
N ASN A 108 5.21 32.65 17.43
CA ASN A 108 5.93 32.96 18.66
C ASN A 108 7.20 33.78 18.34
N GLU A 109 7.86 33.52 17.20
CA GLU A 109 9.03 34.31 16.77
C GLU A 109 8.68 35.72 16.27
N GLU A 110 7.46 35.97 15.77
CA GLU A 110 7.02 37.31 15.36
C GLU A 110 6.58 38.22 16.52
N ASN A 111 6.50 37.68 17.75
CA ASN A 111 6.03 38.41 18.94
C ASN A 111 7.14 38.69 19.99
N ASP A 112 8.40 38.32 19.70
CA ASP A 112 9.60 38.66 20.47
C ASP A 112 10.43 39.77 19.76
#